data_AF-A0A7W9L3Y9-F1
#
_entry.id   AF-A0A7W9L3Y9-F1
#
_cell.length_a   1.000
_cell.length_b   1.000
_cell.length_c   1.000
_cell.angle_alpha   90.00
_cell.angle_beta   90.00
_cell.angle_gamma   90.00
#
_symmetry.space_group_name_H-M   'P 1'
#
loop_
_entity.id
_entity.type
_entity.pdbx_description
1 polymer ?
#
loop_
_entity_poly.entity_id
_entity_poly.type
_entity_poly.pdbx_seq_one_letter_code
_entity_poly.pdbx_strand_id
1 'polypeptide(L)'
;MTSGTAPEEAREGDYEALEAAVMETARGRWFLAEFTRRRRAADTAAVLEALARLESRLAEPRQETALEAMGREIAALAASLEAARTELAALGSARSEAAPAPSPAAARLTVAHDRGAEPDPTRGMSAEARFALFS
;
A
#
# COMPACT_ATOMS: atom_id res chain seq x y z
N MET A 1 38.98 -5.85 48.91
CA MET A 1 38.42 -5.60 47.56
C MET A 1 37.98 -4.14 47.55
N THR A 2 38.88 -3.24 47.19
CA THR A 2 38.61 -1.81 47.14
C THR A 2 37.89 -1.52 45.84
N SER A 3 36.58 -1.28 45.92
CA SER A 3 35.82 -0.63 44.85
C SER A 3 36.56 0.63 44.45
N GLY A 4 37.13 0.64 43.25
CA GLY A 4 37.65 1.86 42.65
C GLY A 4 36.44 2.74 42.32
N THR A 5 36.11 3.63 43.24
CA THR A 5 35.18 4.73 43.01
C THR A 5 35.66 5.45 41.77
N ALA A 6 34.92 5.35 40.67
CA ALA A 6 35.12 6.22 39.52
C ALA A 6 35.04 7.68 40.00
N PRO A 7 35.75 8.64 39.40
CA PRO A 7 35.58 10.04 39.73
C PRO A 7 34.19 10.47 39.26
N GLU A 8 33.20 10.36 40.16
CA GLU A 8 31.77 10.40 39.84
C GLU A 8 31.25 11.82 39.57
N GLU A 9 32.10 12.85 39.56
CA GLU A 9 31.70 14.21 39.21
C GLU A 9 32.85 14.96 38.52
N ALA A 10 33.28 14.52 37.33
CA ALA A 10 34.12 15.36 36.48
C ALA A 10 33.27 16.54 35.98
N ARG A 11 33.31 17.65 36.72
CA ARG A 11 32.77 18.93 36.27
C ARG A 11 33.61 19.39 35.07
N GLU A 12 33.08 20.24 34.19
CA GLU A 12 33.84 20.77 33.04
C GLU A 12 35.23 21.30 33.47
N GLY A 13 35.30 21.96 34.63
CA GLY A 13 36.56 22.44 35.22
C GLY A 13 37.56 21.35 35.61
N ASP A 14 37.10 20.14 35.98
CA ASP A 14 38.00 19.01 36.27
C ASP A 14 38.56 18.42 34.97
N TYR A 15 37.76 18.42 33.91
CA TYR A 15 38.21 18.00 32.58
C TYR A 15 39.27 18.96 32.04
N GLU A 16 39.03 20.27 32.09
CA GLU A 16 40.00 21.29 31.66
C GLU A 16 41.30 21.22 32.48
N ALA A 17 41.23 21.02 33.80
CA ALA A 17 42.40 20.87 34.65
C ALA A 17 43.22 19.62 34.31
N LEU A 18 42.56 18.49 34.05
CA LEU A 18 43.20 17.26 33.60
C LEU A 18 43.82 17.43 32.21
N GLU A 19 43.10 18.05 31.28
CA GLU A 19 43.61 18.34 29.95
C GLU A 19 44.88 19.20 30.04
N ALA A 20 44.85 20.28 30.83
CA ALA A 20 46.01 21.15 31.06
C ALA A 20 47.21 20.36 31.62
N ALA A 21 46.99 19.53 32.64
CA ALA A 21 48.05 18.71 33.24
C ALA A 21 48.65 17.69 32.24
N VAL A 22 47.83 17.07 31.40
CA VAL A 22 48.30 16.13 30.37
C VAL A 22 49.07 16.89 29.28
N MET A 23 48.59 18.06 28.87
CA MET A 23 49.22 18.89 27.84
C MET A 23 50.58 19.46 28.25
N GLU A 24 50.87 19.55 29.55
CA GLU A 24 52.14 20.06 30.10
C GLU A 24 53.34 19.22 29.63
N THR A 25 53.18 17.90 29.51
CA THR A 25 54.27 16.98 29.16
C THR A 25 54.29 16.62 27.68
N ALA A 26 55.49 16.37 27.12
CA ALA A 26 55.63 15.88 25.75
C ALA A 26 54.92 14.53 25.52
N ARG A 27 54.94 13.66 26.53
CA ARG A 27 54.30 12.34 26.49
C ARG A 27 52.77 12.44 26.48
N GLY A 28 52.20 13.36 27.27
CA GLY A 28 50.76 13.56 27.32
C GLY A 28 50.20 14.13 26.02
N ARG A 29 50.89 15.11 25.40
CA ARG A 29 50.53 15.61 24.06
C ARG A 29 50.54 14.51 22.99
N TRP A 30 51.57 13.65 22.99
CA TRP A 30 51.63 12.51 22.06
C TRP A 30 50.48 11.52 22.31
N PHE A 31 50.17 11.21 23.57
CA PHE A 31 49.06 10.33 23.92
C PHE A 31 47.72 10.87 23.43
N LEU A 32 47.42 12.15 23.67
CA LEU A 32 46.16 12.76 23.22
C LEU A 32 46.04 12.76 21.69
N ALA A 33 47.11 13.13 20.97
CA ALA A 33 47.13 13.07 19.52
C ALA A 33 46.87 11.65 18.99
N GLU A 34 47.53 10.65 19.59
CA GLU A 34 47.38 9.26 19.20
C GLU A 34 46.00 8.69 19.60
N PHE A 35 45.46 9.09 20.76
CA PHE A 35 44.13 8.71 21.22
C PHE A 35 43.06 9.23 20.27
N THR A 36 43.08 10.52 19.92
CA THR A 36 42.16 11.09 18.94
C THR A 36 42.27 10.39 17.59
N ARG A 37 43.49 10.08 17.14
CA ARG A 37 43.73 9.36 15.87
C ARG A 37 43.10 7.96 15.89
N ARG A 38 43.35 7.17 16.93
CA ARG A 38 42.79 5.80 17.07
C ARG A 38 41.29 5.82 17.28
N ARG A 39 40.78 6.76 18.08
CA ARG A 39 39.34 6.85 18.37
C ARG A 39 38.55 7.27 17.14
N ARG A 40 39.04 8.22 16.34
CA ARG A 40 38.44 8.54 15.02
C ARG A 40 38.38 7.32 14.10
N ALA A 41 39.45 6.52 14.04
CA ALA A 41 39.48 5.31 13.22
C ALA A 41 38.47 4.26 13.72
N ALA A 42 38.34 4.07 15.04
CA ALA A 42 37.37 3.16 15.65
C ALA A 42 35.92 3.64 15.46
N ASP A 43 35.65 4.93 15.68
CA ASP A 43 34.33 5.53 15.50
C ASP A 43 33.88 5.40 14.03
N THR A 44 34.81 5.62 13.09
CA THR A 44 34.54 5.43 11.66
C THR A 44 34.24 3.97 11.34
N ALA A 45 35.00 3.02 11.90
CA ALA A 45 34.76 1.60 11.69
C ALA A 45 33.38 1.16 12.22
N ALA A 46 32.97 1.65 13.39
CA ALA A 46 31.65 1.38 13.95
C ALA A 46 30.51 1.92 13.07
N VAL A 47 30.68 3.12 12.49
CA VAL A 47 29.71 3.69 11.55
C VAL A 47 29.64 2.87 10.26
N LEU A 48 30.78 2.46 9.70
CA LEU A 48 30.83 1.63 8.49
C LEU A 48 30.20 0.25 8.72
N GLU A 49 30.42 -0.35 9.89
CA GLU A 49 29.78 -1.61 10.27
C GLU A 49 28.25 -1.45 10.39
N ALA A 50 27.79 -0.36 11.01
CA ALA A 50 26.37 -0.06 11.10
C ALA A 50 25.73 0.16 9.71
N LEU A 51 26.45 0.82 8.79
CA LEU A 51 26.02 1.02 7.42
C LEU A 51 25.95 -0.31 6.66
N ALA A 52 26.97 -1.16 6.76
CA ALA A 52 26.98 -2.48 6.15
C ALA A 52 25.80 -3.36 6.65
N ARG A 53 25.47 -3.28 7.94
CA ARG A 53 24.28 -3.98 8.49
C ARG A 53 22.97 -3.42 7.93
N LEU A 54 22.87 -2.11 7.72
CA LEU A 54 21.69 -1.50 7.11
C LEU A 54 21.57 -1.91 5.64
N GLU A 55 22.66 -1.86 4.89
CA GLU A 55 22.72 -2.32 3.50
C GLU A 55 22.29 -3.78 3.38
N SER A 56 22.76 -4.67 4.26
CA SER A 56 22.33 -6.07 4.31
C SER A 56 20.81 -6.21 4.48
N ARG A 57 20.21 -5.45 5.40
CA ARG A 57 18.76 -5.47 5.63
C ARG A 57 17.95 -4.90 4.47
N LEU A 58 18.53 -3.97 3.72
CA LEU A 58 17.91 -3.40 2.52
C LEU A 58 18.06 -4.31 1.29
N ALA A 59 19.15 -5.07 1.23
CA ALA A 59 19.43 -6.05 0.18
C ALA A 59 18.63 -7.36 0.37
N GLU A 60 18.20 -7.66 1.60
CA GLU A 60 17.27 -8.76 1.84
C GLU A 60 15.98 -8.55 1.03
N PRO A 61 15.56 -9.55 0.23
CA PRO A 61 14.29 -9.45 -0.49
C PRO A 61 13.19 -9.23 0.54
N ARG A 62 12.53 -8.07 0.46
CA ARG A 62 11.40 -7.76 1.34
C ARG A 62 10.40 -8.89 1.19
N GLN A 63 10.08 -9.55 2.30
CA GLN A 63 8.96 -10.47 2.33
C GLN A 63 7.74 -9.68 1.91
N GLU A 64 7.09 -10.14 0.84
CA GLU A 64 5.85 -9.57 0.39
C GLU A 64 4.83 -9.62 1.53
N THR A 65 4.23 -8.48 1.81
CA THR A 65 3.20 -8.42 2.85
C THR A 65 1.95 -9.15 2.36
N ALA A 66 1.18 -9.72 3.29
CA ALA A 66 -0.10 -10.36 2.94
C ALA A 66 -1.05 -9.43 2.15
N LEU A 67 -0.95 -8.12 2.38
CA LEU A 67 -1.74 -7.10 1.71
C LEU A 67 -1.30 -6.90 0.24
N GLU A 68 0.01 -6.91 -0.04
CA GLU A 68 0.56 -6.86 -1.39
C GLU A 68 0.21 -8.13 -2.18
N ALA A 69 0.33 -9.30 -1.54
CA ALA A 69 -0.04 -10.58 -2.14
C ALA A 69 -1.53 -10.60 -2.51
N MET A 70 -2.40 -10.21 -1.57
CA MET A 70 -3.85 -10.12 -1.82
C MET A 70 -4.18 -9.09 -2.91
N GLY A 71 -3.47 -7.95 -2.96
CA GLY A 71 -3.61 -6.97 -4.02
C GLY A 71 -3.27 -7.54 -5.41
N ARG A 72 -2.16 -8.31 -5.52
CA ARG A 72 -1.80 -9.01 -6.75
C ARG A 72 -2.85 -10.05 -7.16
N GLU A 73 -3.36 -10.82 -6.20
CA GLU A 73 -4.41 -11.81 -6.47
C GLU A 73 -5.71 -11.16 -6.97
N ILE A 74 -6.15 -10.07 -6.34
CA ILE A 74 -7.34 -9.32 -6.79
C ILE A 74 -7.13 -8.76 -8.20
N ALA A 75 -5.95 -8.21 -8.49
CA ALA A 75 -5.62 -7.71 -9.82
C ALA A 75 -5.63 -8.82 -10.88
N ALA A 76 -5.10 -9.99 -10.54
CA ALA A 76 -5.12 -11.17 -11.42
C ALA A 76 -6.56 -11.66 -11.67
N LEU A 77 -7.40 -11.71 -10.63
CA LEU A 77 -8.81 -12.07 -10.75
C LEU A 77 -9.59 -11.05 -11.62
N ALA A 78 -9.34 -9.75 -11.43
CA ALA A 78 -9.97 -8.71 -12.25
C ALA A 78 -9.60 -8.86 -13.73
N ALA A 79 -8.32 -9.13 -14.03
CA ALA A 79 -7.88 -9.38 -15.40
C ALA A 79 -8.54 -10.62 -16.01
N SER A 80 -8.67 -11.71 -15.24
CA SER A 80 -9.38 -12.92 -15.68
C SER A 80 -10.86 -12.65 -15.95
N LEU A 81 -11.51 -11.83 -15.13
CA LEU A 81 -12.92 -11.49 -15.30
C LEU A 81 -13.13 -10.64 -16.57
N GLU A 82 -12.25 -9.67 -16.85
CA GLU A 82 -12.31 -8.88 -18.08
C GLU A 82 -12.05 -9.73 -19.34
N ALA A 83 -11.11 -10.68 -19.26
CA ALA A 83 -10.91 -11.64 -20.34
C ALA A 83 -12.18 -12.47 -20.59
N ALA A 84 -12.79 -13.01 -19.54
CA ALA A 84 -14.03 -13.78 -19.65
C ALA A 84 -15.20 -12.95 -20.19
N ARG A 85 -15.33 -11.68 -19.78
CA ARG A 85 -16.34 -10.74 -20.30
C ARG A 85 -16.16 -10.49 -21.80
N THR A 86 -14.92 -10.31 -22.22
CA THR A 86 -14.58 -10.09 -23.64
C THR A 86 -14.91 -11.31 -24.49
N GLU A 87 -14.58 -12.51 -23.99
CA GLU A 87 -14.92 -13.77 -24.67
C GLU A 87 -16.44 -13.97 -24.77
N LEU A 88 -17.19 -13.72 -23.70
CA LEU A 88 -18.65 -13.80 -23.73
C LEU A 88 -19.27 -12.79 -24.70
N ALA A 89 -18.76 -11.56 -24.77
CA ALA A 89 -19.22 -10.57 -25.73
C ALA A 89 -18.96 -11.00 -27.18
N ALA A 90 -17.79 -11.59 -27.45
CA ALA A 90 -17.44 -12.12 -28.78
C ALA A 90 -18.38 -13.28 -29.20
N LEU A 91 -18.66 -14.22 -28.29
CA LEU A 91 -19.62 -15.30 -28.54
C LEU A 91 -21.04 -14.79 -28.76
N GLY A 92 -21.46 -13.77 -28.01
CA GLY A 92 -22.76 -13.11 -28.20
C GLY A 92 -22.89 -12.44 -29.56
N SER A 93 -21.84 -11.71 -30.00
CA SER A 93 -21.79 -11.08 -31.31
C SER A 93 -21.83 -12.11 -32.45
N ALA A 94 -21.05 -13.19 -32.35
CA ALA A 94 -21.05 -14.27 -33.34
C ALA A 94 -22.42 -14.98 -33.43
N ARG A 95 -23.14 -15.12 -32.31
CA ARG A 95 -24.52 -15.66 -32.31
C ARG A 95 -25.54 -14.70 -32.93
N SER A 96 -25.36 -13.40 -32.76
CA SER A 96 -26.20 -12.36 -33.38
C SER A 96 -25.99 -12.28 -34.90
N GLU A 97 -24.74 -12.41 -35.36
CA GLU A 97 -24.39 -12.41 -36.78
C GLU A 97 -24.77 -13.72 -37.49
N ALA A 98 -24.78 -14.84 -36.77
CA ALA A 98 -25.30 -16.12 -37.25
C ALA A 98 -26.84 -16.23 -37.21
N ALA A 99 -27.56 -15.20 -36.75
CA ALA A 99 -29.01 -15.16 -36.86
C ALA A 99 -29.39 -15.04 -38.34
N PRO A 100 -30.23 -15.93 -38.89
CA PRO A 100 -30.64 -15.82 -40.29
C PRO A 100 -31.40 -14.50 -40.48
N ALA A 101 -31.09 -13.78 -41.56
CA ALA A 101 -31.82 -12.58 -41.97
C ALA A 101 -33.33 -12.86 -41.89
N PRO A 102 -34.15 -11.91 -41.39
CA PRO A 102 -35.60 -12.09 -41.40
C PRO A 102 -36.02 -12.33 -42.84
N SER A 103 -36.55 -13.53 -43.12
CA SER A 103 -37.12 -13.84 -44.42
C SER A 103 -38.14 -12.75 -44.79
N PRO A 104 -38.12 -12.19 -46.00
CA PRO A 104 -39.08 -11.16 -46.42
C PRO A 104 -40.53 -11.68 -46.50
N ALA A 105 -40.80 -12.93 -46.10
CA ALA A 105 -42.12 -13.53 -46.08
C ALA A 105 -43.02 -13.09 -44.89
N ALA A 106 -42.50 -12.39 -43.89
CA ALA A 106 -43.30 -11.98 -42.71
C ALA A 106 -43.98 -10.59 -42.83
N ALA A 107 -43.97 -9.96 -44.01
CA ALA A 107 -44.55 -8.63 -44.23
C ALA A 107 -46.02 -8.64 -44.71
N ARG A 108 -46.79 -9.72 -44.46
CA ARG A 108 -48.21 -9.78 -44.81
C ARG A 108 -49.04 -10.57 -43.80
N LEU A 109 -49.52 -9.88 -42.76
CA LEU A 109 -50.94 -9.89 -42.36
C LEU A 109 -51.13 -8.92 -41.18
N THR A 110 -51.52 -7.68 -41.49
CA THR A 110 -52.22 -6.82 -40.55
C THR A 110 -53.63 -7.37 -40.36
N VAL A 111 -53.92 -7.92 -39.18
CA VAL A 111 -55.29 -8.01 -38.67
C VAL A 111 -55.33 -7.26 -37.35
N ALA A 112 -56.09 -6.17 -37.38
CA ALA A 112 -56.49 -5.41 -36.22
C ALA A 112 -57.32 -6.30 -35.29
N HIS A 113 -56.85 -6.48 -34.04
CA HIS A 113 -57.73 -6.82 -32.95
C HIS A 113 -57.83 -5.62 -32.00
N ASP A 114 -58.89 -4.86 -32.21
CA ASP A 114 -59.47 -3.94 -31.24
C ASP A 114 -60.06 -4.72 -30.04
N ARG A 115 -59.99 -4.09 -28.87
CA ARG A 115 -60.63 -4.37 -27.57
C ARG A 115 -59.94 -5.30 -26.56
N GLY A 116 -59.39 -4.62 -25.55
CA GLY A 116 -59.21 -5.12 -24.19
C GLY A 116 -58.78 -3.98 -23.29
N ALA A 117 -59.73 -3.15 -22.85
CA ALA A 117 -59.51 -2.06 -21.90
C ALA A 117 -58.88 -2.59 -20.60
N GLU A 118 -57.75 -2.01 -20.19
CA GLU A 118 -57.18 -2.26 -18.87
C GLU A 118 -58.01 -1.50 -17.81
N PRO A 119 -58.51 -2.15 -16.74
CA PRO A 119 -59.19 -1.44 -15.67
C PRO A 119 -58.19 -0.64 -14.82
N ASP A 120 -58.36 0.68 -14.80
CA ASP A 120 -57.64 1.62 -13.93
C ASP A 120 -57.69 1.15 -12.46
N PRO A 121 -56.54 0.84 -11.84
CA PRO A 121 -56.47 0.29 -10.48
C PRO A 121 -56.92 1.26 -9.39
N THR A 122 -57.23 2.52 -9.74
CA THR A 122 -57.59 3.55 -8.77
C THR A 122 -59.09 3.82 -8.65
N ARG A 123 -59.92 3.04 -9.36
CA ARG A 123 -61.39 3.14 -9.29
C ARG A 123 -61.93 2.49 -8.01
N GLY A 124 -61.92 3.24 -6.91
CA GLY A 124 -62.48 2.83 -5.62
C GLY A 124 -61.72 3.37 -4.40
N MET A 125 -60.56 4.00 -4.59
CA MET A 125 -59.75 4.53 -3.49
C MET A 125 -60.23 5.93 -3.07
N SER A 126 -60.56 6.10 -1.79
CA SER A 126 -60.84 7.39 -1.17
C SER A 126 -59.62 8.33 -1.27
N ALA A 127 -59.86 9.64 -1.26
CA ALA A 127 -58.82 10.65 -1.45
C ALA A 127 -57.63 10.54 -0.47
N GLU A 128 -57.83 9.93 0.71
CA GLU A 128 -56.79 9.69 1.71
C GLU A 128 -55.76 8.61 1.30
N ALA A 129 -56.17 7.57 0.57
CA ALA A 129 -55.28 6.46 0.23
C ALA A 129 -54.32 6.77 -0.94
N ARG A 130 -54.55 7.87 -1.67
CA ARG A 130 -53.69 8.31 -2.77
C ARG A 130 -52.40 8.99 -2.32
N PHE A 131 -52.34 9.52 -1.10
CA PHE A 131 -51.19 10.30 -0.63
C PHE A 131 -50.06 9.42 -0.03
N ALA A 132 -50.35 8.18 0.37
CA ALA A 132 -49.40 7.30 1.05
C ALA A 132 -48.43 6.53 0.12
N LEU A 133 -48.54 6.69 -1.21
CA LEU A 133 -47.64 6.06 -2.19
C LEU A 133 -46.56 7.01 -2.72
N PHE A 134 -46.52 8.26 -2.27
CA PHE A 134 -45.57 9.28 -2.76
C PHE A 134 -44.83 10.04 -1.62
N SER A 135 -44.66 9.44 -0.44
CA SER A 135 -43.75 9.92 0.63
C SER A 135 -43.19 8.74 1.41
#